data_AF-A0A849AE76-F1
#
_entry.id   AF-A0A849AE76-F1
#
_cell.length_a   1.000
_cell.length_b   1.000
_cell.length_c   1.000
_cell.angle_alpha   90.00
_cell.angle_beta   90.00
_cell.angle_gamma   90.00
#
_symmetry.space_group_name_H-M   'P 1'
#
loop_
_entity.id
_entity.type
_entity.pdbx_description
1 polymer ?
#
loop_
_entity_poly.entity_id
_entity_poly.type
_entity_poly.pdbx_seq_one_letter_code
_entity_poly.pdbx_strand_id
1 'polypeptide(L)'
;MGPWWRRAWYRCRLGAGFAVFWVLGRIPHRVSFELSPSIPRTGPALVVVNHQAVTETLAVARFVVAHRRFPHFLITAGVFRVPLVGAVARAMGQIPVARGTTSARAAVQAAADQLRAGHLVVIYPEGRITREPDQRPGPGKAGAALLAAEFPDVPVIPVGQWGARPGWRAALTRSRVRLCAGPPVELAPAGATAASTADNTAAVMAAITAEVERARGAAFRAS
;
A
#
# COMPACT_ATOMS: atom_id res chain seq x y z
N MET A 1 21.91 18.31 2.90
CA MET A 1 21.84 17.46 1.68
C MET A 1 22.54 16.13 1.96
N GLY A 2 21.82 15.00 1.93
CA GLY A 2 22.43 13.68 2.22
C GLY A 2 23.37 13.21 1.11
N PRO A 3 24.38 12.36 1.41
CA PRO A 3 25.41 11.96 0.46
C PRO A 3 24.84 11.27 -0.80
N TRP A 4 25.41 11.60 -1.97
CA TRP A 4 25.01 11.06 -3.28
C TRP A 4 25.08 9.52 -3.34
N TRP A 5 26.02 8.91 -2.61
CA TRP A 5 26.18 7.45 -2.53
C TRP A 5 25.01 6.77 -1.81
N ARG A 6 24.31 7.44 -0.86
CA ARG A 6 23.09 6.87 -0.23
C ARG A 6 21.98 6.75 -1.24
N ARG A 7 21.83 7.73 -2.15
CA ARG A 7 20.84 7.71 -3.23
C ARG A 7 21.20 6.70 -4.33
N ALA A 8 22.48 6.57 -4.68
CA ALA A 8 22.95 5.58 -5.66
C ALA A 8 22.83 4.13 -5.13
N TRP A 9 23.25 3.89 -3.88
CA TRP A 9 23.12 2.60 -3.20
C TRP A 9 21.66 2.18 -2.99
N TYR A 10 20.78 3.14 -2.66
CA TYR A 10 19.34 2.92 -2.59
C TYR A 10 18.78 2.58 -3.98
N ARG A 11 19.16 3.28 -5.06
CA ARG A 11 18.77 2.95 -6.44
C ARG A 11 19.22 1.55 -6.87
N CYS A 12 20.40 1.08 -6.47
CA CYS A 12 20.87 -0.28 -6.73
C CYS A 12 20.10 -1.35 -5.91
N ARG A 13 19.82 -1.09 -4.61
CA ARG A 13 18.98 -1.98 -3.78
C ARG A 13 17.53 -2.04 -4.26
N LEU A 14 17.01 -0.90 -4.70
CA LEU A 14 15.71 -0.81 -5.36
C LEU A 14 15.71 -1.64 -6.64
N GLY A 15 16.75 -1.59 -7.48
CA GLY A 15 16.84 -2.42 -8.69
C GLY A 15 16.68 -3.93 -8.43
N ALA A 16 17.34 -4.46 -7.40
CA ALA A 16 17.19 -5.85 -6.99
C ALA A 16 15.80 -6.13 -6.38
N GLY A 17 15.26 -5.23 -5.55
CA GLY A 17 13.90 -5.33 -5.01
C GLY A 17 12.82 -5.23 -6.10
N PHE A 18 13.04 -4.43 -7.13
CA PHE A 18 12.22 -4.32 -8.34
C PHE A 18 12.19 -5.66 -9.06
N ALA A 19 13.34 -6.31 -9.26
CA ALA A 19 13.40 -7.64 -9.85
C ALA A 19 12.69 -8.69 -8.99
N VAL A 20 12.86 -8.67 -7.67
CA VAL A 20 12.16 -9.56 -6.73
C VAL A 20 10.64 -9.38 -6.81
N PHE A 21 10.13 -8.15 -6.68
CA PHE A 21 8.69 -7.90 -6.78
C PHE A 21 8.14 -8.15 -8.19
N TRP A 22 8.91 -7.88 -9.24
CA TRP A 22 8.50 -8.11 -10.62
C TRP A 22 8.43 -9.60 -10.96
N VAL A 23 9.39 -10.40 -10.51
CA VAL A 23 9.43 -11.86 -10.74
C VAL A 23 8.44 -12.57 -9.82
N LEU A 24 8.48 -12.30 -8.51
CA LEU A 24 7.59 -12.97 -7.55
C LEU A 24 6.14 -12.54 -7.72
N GLY A 25 5.87 -11.29 -8.12
CA GLY A 25 4.50 -10.79 -8.35
C GLY A 25 3.77 -11.46 -9.52
N ARG A 26 4.48 -12.13 -10.44
CA ARG A 26 3.89 -12.89 -11.55
C ARG A 26 3.47 -14.31 -11.17
N ILE A 27 3.94 -14.81 -10.03
CA ILE A 27 3.76 -16.21 -9.66
C ILE A 27 2.37 -16.46 -9.06
N PRO A 28 1.86 -15.69 -8.08
CA PRO A 28 0.57 -15.95 -7.44
C PRO A 28 -0.63 -15.31 -8.16
N HIS A 29 -0.41 -14.25 -8.94
CA HIS A 29 -1.49 -13.44 -9.50
C HIS A 29 -1.26 -13.13 -10.98
N ARG A 30 -2.32 -13.23 -11.78
CA ARG A 30 -2.43 -12.52 -13.07
C ARG A 30 -2.97 -11.14 -12.73
N VAL A 31 -2.10 -10.12 -12.82
CA VAL A 31 -2.44 -8.75 -12.42
C VAL A 31 -2.87 -7.94 -13.64
N SER A 32 -3.92 -7.15 -13.48
CA SER A 32 -4.45 -6.24 -14.49
C SER A 32 -4.61 -4.85 -13.88
N PHE A 33 -4.19 -3.82 -14.60
CA PHE A 33 -4.41 -2.41 -14.26
C PHE A 33 -4.11 -1.51 -15.45
N GLU A 34 -4.53 -0.25 -15.37
CA GLU A 34 -4.06 0.83 -16.22
C GLU A 34 -3.10 1.72 -15.43
N LEU A 35 -2.15 2.34 -16.13
CA LEU A 35 -1.30 3.34 -15.51
C LEU A 35 -2.15 4.56 -15.18
N SER A 36 -2.11 4.99 -13.92
CA SER A 36 -2.84 6.15 -13.43
C SER A 36 -1.92 7.37 -13.35
N PRO A 37 -2.34 8.53 -13.87
CA PRO A 37 -1.59 9.78 -13.71
C PRO A 37 -1.58 10.26 -12.25
N SER A 38 -2.49 9.75 -11.41
CA SER A 38 -2.60 10.11 -9.99
C SER A 38 -1.41 9.62 -9.17
N ILE A 39 -0.62 8.65 -9.66
CA ILE A 39 0.60 8.21 -8.99
C ILE A 39 1.78 9.06 -9.47
N PRO A 40 2.32 9.95 -8.63
CA PRO A 40 3.39 10.83 -9.03
C PRO A 40 4.67 10.04 -9.29
N ARG A 41 5.44 10.48 -10.31
CA ARG A 41 6.71 9.84 -10.69
C ARG A 41 7.82 10.07 -9.65
N THR A 42 7.76 11.18 -8.93
CA THR A 42 8.76 11.67 -7.98
C THR A 42 8.09 12.25 -6.74
N GLY A 43 8.86 12.40 -5.65
CA GLY A 43 8.34 12.95 -4.39
C GLY A 43 7.57 11.93 -3.55
N PRO A 44 7.16 12.31 -2.33
CA PRO A 44 6.36 11.47 -1.45
C PRO A 44 4.95 11.23 -1.99
N ALA A 45 4.38 10.07 -1.68
CA ALA A 45 2.98 9.73 -1.96
C ALA A 45 2.48 8.68 -0.98
N LEU A 46 1.22 8.77 -0.59
CA LEU A 46 0.56 7.78 0.26
C LEU A 46 -0.48 7.01 -0.56
N VAL A 47 -0.22 5.74 -0.84
CA VAL A 47 -1.17 4.86 -1.52
C VAL A 47 -1.96 4.08 -0.45
N VAL A 48 -3.28 4.20 -0.49
CA VAL A 48 -4.21 3.56 0.45
C VAL A 48 -5.00 2.48 -0.28
N VAL A 49 -4.92 1.23 0.17
CA VAL A 49 -5.52 0.06 -0.53
C VAL A 49 -6.40 -0.78 0.41
N ASN A 50 -7.49 -1.36 -0.07
CA ASN A 50 -8.25 -2.40 0.66
C ASN A 50 -7.43 -3.69 0.85
N HIS A 51 -7.79 -4.54 1.83
CA HIS A 51 -7.04 -5.77 2.13
C HIS A 51 -7.91 -7.05 2.02
N GLN A 52 -7.78 -7.86 0.96
CA GLN A 52 -8.58 -9.09 0.73
C GLN A 52 -7.84 -10.40 1.03
N ALA A 53 -6.52 -10.44 0.83
CA ALA A 53 -5.69 -11.63 1.04
C ALA A 53 -4.23 -11.28 1.39
N VAL A 54 -3.51 -12.21 2.04
CA VAL A 54 -2.08 -12.03 2.34
C VAL A 54 -1.23 -11.92 1.07
N THR A 55 -1.60 -12.64 0.02
CA THR A 55 -0.81 -12.78 -1.22
C THR A 55 -0.87 -11.53 -2.11
N GLU A 56 -1.87 -10.68 -1.94
CA GLU A 56 -2.16 -9.57 -2.84
C GLU A 56 -1.15 -8.40 -2.73
N THR A 57 -0.36 -8.32 -1.65
CA THR A 57 0.70 -7.32 -1.51
C THR A 57 1.68 -7.36 -2.68
N LEU A 58 1.90 -8.54 -3.27
CA LEU A 58 2.72 -8.68 -4.48
C LEU A 58 2.04 -8.11 -5.74
N ALA A 59 0.70 -8.18 -5.83
CA ALA A 59 -0.05 -7.56 -6.92
C ALA A 59 0.02 -6.03 -6.84
N VAL A 60 -0.17 -5.48 -5.63
CA VAL A 60 0.01 -4.04 -5.37
C VAL A 60 1.45 -3.61 -5.63
N ALA A 61 2.44 -4.42 -5.25
CA ALA A 61 3.84 -4.12 -5.53
C ALA A 61 4.12 -4.04 -7.04
N ARG A 62 3.60 -4.98 -7.83
CA ARG A 62 3.69 -4.95 -9.31
C ARG A 62 3.04 -3.70 -9.90
N PHE A 63 1.87 -3.33 -9.39
CA PHE A 63 1.17 -2.11 -9.78
C PHE A 63 2.02 -0.85 -9.53
N VAL A 64 2.57 -0.69 -8.32
CA VAL A 64 3.43 0.46 -7.97
C VAL A 64 4.72 0.49 -8.80
N VAL A 65 5.35 -0.67 -8.98
CA VAL A 65 6.55 -0.85 -9.82
C VAL A 65 6.30 -0.45 -11.27
N ALA A 66 5.13 -0.76 -11.83
CA ALA A 66 4.77 -0.36 -13.19
C ALA A 66 4.67 1.18 -13.35
N HIS A 67 4.36 1.91 -12.27
CA HIS A 67 4.42 3.37 -12.22
C HIS A 67 5.86 3.91 -12.03
N ARG A 68 6.88 3.04 -12.11
CA ARG A 68 8.30 3.35 -11.86
C ARG A 68 8.55 3.88 -10.45
N ARG A 69 7.74 3.44 -9.49
CA ARG A 69 7.84 3.74 -8.07
C ARG A 69 8.18 2.49 -7.29
N PHE A 70 8.70 2.66 -6.08
CA PHE A 70 8.94 1.53 -5.19
C PHE A 70 8.04 1.61 -3.96
N PRO A 71 7.35 0.53 -3.59
CA PRO A 71 6.44 0.52 -2.47
C PRO A 71 7.16 0.26 -1.14
N HIS A 72 6.83 1.07 -0.13
CA HIS A 72 7.16 0.81 1.27
C HIS A 72 5.89 0.39 2.01
N PHE A 73 5.74 -0.92 2.23
CA PHE A 73 4.57 -1.48 2.92
C PHE A 73 4.79 -1.52 4.43
N LEU A 74 3.69 -1.36 5.16
CA LEU A 74 3.59 -1.72 6.57
C LEU A 74 3.35 -3.23 6.68
N ILE A 75 4.38 -3.99 7.07
CA ILE A 75 4.38 -5.46 7.12
C ILE A 75 4.51 -5.93 8.57
N THR A 76 3.77 -6.98 8.95
CA THR A 76 3.84 -7.52 10.31
C THR A 76 5.28 -7.88 10.73
N ALA A 77 5.66 -7.50 11.95
CA ALA A 77 7.00 -7.70 12.49
C ALA A 77 7.46 -9.17 12.52
N GLY A 78 6.52 -10.13 12.48
CA GLY A 78 6.84 -11.55 12.34
C GLY A 78 7.62 -11.90 11.07
N VAL A 79 7.33 -11.21 9.95
CA VAL A 79 8.05 -11.41 8.67
C VAL A 79 9.53 -11.07 8.82
N PHE A 80 9.85 -10.07 9.65
CA PHE A 80 11.22 -9.61 9.86
C PHE A 80 12.07 -10.56 10.71
N ARG A 81 11.46 -11.52 11.38
CA ARG A 81 12.14 -12.55 12.19
C ARG A 81 12.61 -13.73 11.35
N VAL A 82 12.06 -13.92 10.17
CA VAL A 82 12.54 -14.95 9.23
C VAL A 82 13.88 -14.47 8.64
N PRO A 83 15.00 -15.19 8.78
CA PRO A 83 16.33 -14.64 8.51
C PRO A 83 16.49 -14.03 7.11
N LEU A 84 16.26 -14.83 6.06
CA LEU A 84 16.42 -14.39 4.67
C LEU A 84 15.31 -13.41 4.25
N VAL A 85 14.05 -13.75 4.53
CA VAL A 85 12.89 -12.91 4.16
C VAL A 85 12.94 -11.57 4.88
N GLY A 86 13.25 -11.55 6.16
CA GLY A 86 13.38 -10.36 6.98
C GLY A 86 14.58 -9.51 6.59
N ALA A 87 15.72 -10.12 6.23
CA ALA A 87 16.86 -9.39 5.68
C ALA A 87 16.50 -8.70 4.36
N VAL A 88 15.78 -9.39 3.46
CA VAL A 88 15.29 -8.82 2.21
C VAL A 88 14.26 -7.72 2.45
N ALA A 89 13.30 -7.91 3.37
CA ALA A 89 12.31 -6.90 3.73
C ALA A 89 12.96 -5.61 4.28
N ARG A 90 13.94 -5.74 5.19
CA ARG A 90 14.78 -4.61 5.63
C ARG A 90 15.57 -4.01 4.49
N ALA A 91 16.09 -4.85 3.60
CA ALA A 91 16.88 -4.40 2.47
C ALA A 91 16.08 -3.46 1.55
N MET A 92 14.82 -3.81 1.35
CA MET A 92 13.80 -3.10 0.58
C MET A 92 13.11 -1.96 1.37
N GLY A 93 13.55 -1.63 2.59
CA GLY A 93 12.97 -0.53 3.36
C GLY A 93 11.51 -0.74 3.79
N GLN A 94 11.05 -1.98 3.92
CA GLN A 94 9.69 -2.28 4.40
C GLN A 94 9.55 -1.91 5.88
N ILE A 95 8.36 -1.47 6.29
CA ILE A 95 8.10 -0.91 7.63
C ILE A 95 7.55 -2.02 8.54
N PRO A 96 8.26 -2.43 9.60
CA PRO A 96 7.77 -3.45 10.52
C PRO A 96 6.66 -2.90 11.42
N VAL A 97 5.55 -3.62 11.52
CA VAL A 97 4.44 -3.28 12.43
C VAL A 97 4.15 -4.41 13.42
N ALA A 98 4.18 -4.09 14.71
CA ALA A 98 3.72 -4.99 15.76
C ALA A 98 2.19 -4.87 15.95
N ARG A 99 1.57 -5.86 16.57
CA ARG A 99 0.14 -5.81 16.94
C ARG A 99 0.01 -5.04 18.26
N GLY A 100 -1.11 -4.35 18.47
CA GLY A 100 -1.37 -3.52 19.67
C GLY A 100 -1.52 -2.02 19.36
N THR A 101 -1.85 -1.23 20.37
CA THR A 101 -2.14 0.21 20.26
C THR A 101 -0.87 1.06 20.25
N THR A 102 0.08 0.81 21.17
CA THR A 102 1.39 1.48 21.20
C THR A 102 2.17 1.28 19.91
N SER A 103 2.02 0.10 19.29
CA SER A 103 2.65 -0.24 18.02
C SER A 103 2.00 0.42 16.80
N ALA A 104 0.72 0.81 16.88
CA ALA A 104 0.06 1.56 15.82
C ALA A 104 0.65 2.97 15.66
N ARG A 105 0.95 3.66 16.77
CA ARG A 105 1.63 4.96 16.74
C ARG A 105 3.04 4.86 16.16
N ALA A 106 3.80 3.85 16.59
CA ALA A 106 5.15 3.61 16.06
C ALA A 106 5.13 3.30 14.55
N ALA A 107 4.12 2.56 14.08
CA ALA A 107 3.94 2.27 12.66
C ALA A 107 3.65 3.55 11.83
N VAL A 108 2.78 4.42 12.34
CA VAL A 108 2.51 5.73 11.72
C VAL A 108 3.78 6.57 11.67
N GLN A 109 4.54 6.65 12.76
CA GLN A 109 5.80 7.40 12.78
C GLN A 109 6.83 6.88 11.76
N ALA A 110 6.98 5.56 11.66
CA ALA A 110 7.90 4.96 10.70
C ALA A 110 7.46 5.17 9.24
N ALA A 111 6.15 5.21 8.98
CA ALA A 111 5.61 5.61 7.69
C ALA A 111 5.88 7.10 7.40
N ALA A 112 5.70 7.98 8.39
CA ALA A 112 6.03 9.40 8.30
C ALA A 112 7.51 9.60 7.95
N ASP A 113 8.43 8.82 8.52
CA ASP A 113 9.86 8.88 8.17
C ASP A 113 10.12 8.53 6.70
N GLN A 114 9.41 7.55 6.13
CA GLN A 114 9.52 7.24 4.70
C GLN A 114 8.95 8.36 3.82
N LEU A 115 7.84 8.97 4.21
CA LEU A 115 7.27 10.13 3.50
C LEU A 115 8.23 11.33 3.55
N ARG A 116 8.82 11.66 4.71
CA ARG A 116 9.85 12.72 4.83
C ARG A 116 11.06 12.47 3.94
N ALA A 117 11.42 11.21 3.73
CA ALA A 117 12.50 10.82 2.83
C ALA A 117 12.10 10.88 1.32
N GLY A 118 10.85 11.24 1.00
CA GLY A 118 10.33 11.37 -0.36
C GLY A 118 9.92 10.05 -1.01
N HIS A 119 9.63 9.02 -0.20
CA HIS A 119 9.25 7.69 -0.68
C HIS A 119 7.73 7.54 -0.86
N LEU A 120 7.33 6.54 -1.64
CA LEU A 120 5.94 6.12 -1.76
C LEU A 120 5.63 5.06 -0.70
N VAL A 121 4.72 5.39 0.21
CA VAL A 121 4.27 4.47 1.26
C VAL A 121 2.95 3.84 0.83
N VAL A 122 2.80 2.54 1.08
CA VAL A 122 1.55 1.81 0.86
C VAL A 122 1.00 1.36 2.21
N ILE A 123 -0.24 1.72 2.49
CA ILE A 123 -0.94 1.35 3.72
C ILE A 123 -2.27 0.66 3.39
N TYR A 124 -2.59 -0.34 4.21
CA TYR A 124 -3.92 -0.97 4.24
C TYR A 124 -4.68 -0.39 5.43
N PRO A 125 -5.60 0.59 5.23
CA PRO A 125 -6.18 1.33 6.35
C PRO A 125 -7.01 0.47 7.31
N GLU A 126 -7.54 -0.66 6.84
CA GLU A 126 -8.24 -1.66 7.67
C GLU A 126 -7.30 -2.28 8.73
N GLY A 127 -5.99 -2.33 8.46
CA GLY A 127 -4.97 -2.92 9.32
C GLY A 127 -5.09 -4.44 9.51
N ARG A 128 -6.01 -5.09 8.80
CA ARG A 128 -6.21 -6.55 8.73
C ARG A 128 -6.94 -6.88 7.43
N ILE A 129 -6.89 -8.14 7.03
CA ILE A 129 -7.68 -8.67 5.92
C ILE A 129 -9.18 -8.59 6.27
N THR A 130 -10.00 -8.13 5.32
CA THR A 130 -11.45 -8.10 5.45
C THR A 130 -12.01 -9.49 5.77
N ARG A 131 -13.08 -9.52 6.56
CA ARG A 131 -13.83 -10.73 6.90
C ARG A 131 -15.27 -10.66 6.41
N GLU A 132 -15.60 -9.64 5.63
CA GLU A 132 -16.92 -9.45 5.07
C GLU A 132 -17.20 -10.56 4.04
N PRO A 133 -18.40 -11.19 4.05
CA PRO A 133 -18.72 -12.30 3.15
C PRO A 133 -18.61 -11.94 1.66
N ASP A 134 -18.92 -10.69 1.32
CA ASP A 134 -18.83 -10.13 -0.03
C ASP A 134 -17.45 -9.53 -0.35
N GLN A 135 -16.48 -9.66 0.57
CA GLN A 135 -15.11 -9.13 0.50
C GLN A 135 -15.02 -7.62 0.28
N ARG A 136 -16.05 -6.87 0.70
CA ARG A 136 -15.97 -5.40 0.73
C ARG A 136 -14.91 -4.93 1.75
N PRO A 137 -14.37 -3.71 1.60
CA PRO A 137 -13.47 -3.13 2.61
C PRO A 137 -14.16 -3.08 3.98
N GLY A 138 -13.47 -3.55 5.02
CA GLY A 138 -13.90 -3.41 6.41
C GLY A 138 -13.70 -1.99 6.95
N PRO A 139 -13.95 -1.77 8.26
CA PRO A 139 -13.76 -0.45 8.86
C PRO A 139 -12.28 -0.01 8.84
N GLY A 140 -12.06 1.24 8.44
CA GLY A 140 -10.74 1.85 8.42
C GLY A 140 -10.24 2.28 9.80
N LYS A 141 -8.91 2.38 9.93
CA LYS A 141 -8.22 2.96 11.08
C LYS A 141 -7.65 4.33 10.73
N ALA A 142 -7.46 5.17 11.75
CA ALA A 142 -7.01 6.54 11.62
C ALA A 142 -5.60 6.74 11.04
N GLY A 143 -4.77 5.69 10.88
CA GLY A 143 -3.37 5.83 10.52
C GLY A 143 -3.13 6.59 9.20
N ALA A 144 -3.95 6.35 8.17
CA ALA A 144 -3.84 7.09 6.92
C ALA A 144 -4.26 8.56 7.06
N ALA A 145 -5.33 8.83 7.80
CA ALA A 145 -5.80 10.20 8.06
C ALA A 145 -4.79 11.01 8.91
N LEU A 146 -4.14 10.37 9.89
CA LEU A 146 -3.09 11.00 10.70
C LEU A 146 -1.87 11.36 9.86
N LEU A 147 -1.44 10.47 8.95
CA LEU A 147 -0.36 10.77 8.00
C LEU A 147 -0.75 11.92 7.07
N ALA A 148 -1.97 11.91 6.54
CA ALA A 148 -2.43 12.98 5.66
C ALA A 148 -2.49 14.34 6.34
N ALA A 149 -2.91 14.38 7.61
CA ALA A 149 -2.93 15.60 8.41
C ALA A 149 -1.51 16.13 8.69
N GLU A 150 -0.54 15.24 8.90
CA GLU A 150 0.86 15.63 9.10
C GLU A 150 1.53 16.09 7.79
N PHE A 151 1.10 15.55 6.65
CA PHE A 151 1.68 15.80 5.33
C PHE A 151 0.62 16.29 4.33
N PRO A 152 0.09 17.52 4.48
CA PRO A 152 -1.02 18.02 3.65
C PRO A 152 -0.68 18.11 2.15
N ASP A 153 0.59 18.29 1.81
CA ASP A 153 1.06 18.35 0.42
C ASP A 153 1.33 16.98 -0.20
N VAL A 154 1.20 15.90 0.57
CA VAL A 154 1.43 14.52 0.09
C VAL A 154 0.11 13.95 -0.43
N PRO A 155 0.03 13.55 -1.71
CA PRO A 155 -1.21 13.02 -2.27
C PRO A 155 -1.55 11.67 -1.63
N VAL A 156 -2.80 11.54 -1.17
CA VAL A 156 -3.39 10.29 -0.67
C VAL A 156 -4.17 9.64 -1.81
N ILE A 157 -3.63 8.58 -2.40
CA ILE A 157 -4.15 7.98 -3.63
C ILE A 157 -4.91 6.70 -3.27
N PRO A 158 -6.23 6.65 -3.47
CA PRO A 158 -7.04 5.47 -3.23
C PRO A 158 -6.80 4.44 -4.33
N VAL A 159 -6.61 3.19 -3.93
CA VAL A 159 -6.50 2.05 -4.83
C VAL A 159 -7.47 0.97 -4.39
N GLY A 160 -8.35 0.57 -5.29
CA GLY A 160 -9.21 -0.59 -5.12
C GLY A 160 -8.60 -1.80 -5.81
N GLN A 161 -8.55 -2.92 -5.12
CA GLN A 161 -8.21 -4.22 -5.70
C GLN A 161 -9.37 -5.20 -5.57
N TRP A 162 -9.51 -6.04 -6.59
CA TRP A 162 -10.53 -7.09 -6.65
C TRP A 162 -9.99 -8.38 -7.26
N GLY A 163 -10.45 -9.53 -6.73
CA GLY A 163 -10.24 -10.86 -7.30
C GLY A 163 -9.15 -11.70 -6.63
N ALA A 164 -8.50 -11.17 -5.59
CA ALA A 164 -7.63 -11.96 -4.73
C ALA A 164 -8.47 -12.97 -3.92
N ARG A 165 -8.00 -14.22 -3.81
CA ARG A 165 -8.70 -15.27 -3.07
C ARG A 165 -8.12 -15.37 -1.66
N PRO A 166 -8.95 -15.37 -0.59
CA PRO A 166 -8.45 -15.58 0.76
C PRO A 166 -8.02 -17.05 0.98
N GLY A 167 -7.17 -17.26 1.99
CA GLY A 167 -6.73 -18.58 2.43
C GLY A 167 -5.49 -19.12 1.71
N TRP A 168 -4.78 -20.04 2.36
CA TRP A 168 -3.49 -20.56 1.87
C TRP A 168 -3.60 -21.33 0.55
N ARG A 169 -4.76 -21.96 0.28
CA ARG A 169 -5.04 -22.67 -0.98
C ARG A 169 -5.13 -21.72 -2.18
N ALA A 170 -5.31 -20.42 -1.97
CA ALA A 170 -5.22 -19.42 -3.03
C ALA A 170 -3.81 -19.38 -3.65
N ALA A 171 -2.77 -19.78 -2.91
CA ALA A 171 -1.41 -19.91 -3.47
C ALA A 171 -1.30 -21.04 -4.50
N LEU A 172 -2.24 -22.00 -4.52
CA LEU A 172 -2.28 -23.12 -5.46
C LEU A 172 -2.97 -22.76 -6.78
N THR A 173 -3.68 -21.64 -6.86
CA THR A 173 -4.38 -21.20 -8.08
C THR A 173 -4.03 -19.75 -8.40
N ARG A 174 -3.54 -19.49 -9.62
CA ARG A 174 -3.23 -18.11 -10.04
C ARG A 174 -4.51 -17.28 -10.14
N SER A 175 -4.76 -16.45 -9.13
CA SER A 175 -5.93 -15.56 -9.11
C SER A 175 -5.76 -14.39 -10.06
N ARG A 176 -6.86 -13.92 -10.63
CA ARG A 176 -6.91 -12.72 -11.47
C ARG A 176 -7.20 -11.54 -10.56
N VAL A 177 -6.24 -10.62 -10.42
CA VAL A 177 -6.38 -9.44 -9.57
C VAL A 177 -6.42 -8.21 -10.47
N ARG A 178 -7.48 -7.41 -10.36
CA ARG A 178 -7.60 -6.10 -11.00
C ARG A 178 -7.33 -5.02 -9.97
N LEU A 179 -6.52 -4.02 -10.33
CA LEU A 179 -6.30 -2.83 -9.51
C LEU A 179 -6.74 -1.57 -10.28
N CYS A 180 -7.32 -0.65 -9.53
CA CYS A 180 -7.88 0.61 -9.99
C CYS A 180 -7.40 1.71 -9.04
N ALA A 181 -6.69 2.71 -9.55
CA ALA A 181 -6.33 3.90 -8.78
C ALA A 181 -7.24 5.07 -9.14
N GLY A 182 -7.75 5.74 -8.11
CA GLY A 182 -8.56 6.94 -8.22
C GLY A 182 -7.74 8.23 -8.12
N PRO A 183 -8.38 9.40 -8.27
CA PRO A 183 -7.76 10.68 -7.99
C PRO A 183 -7.37 10.80 -6.50
N PRO A 184 -6.40 11.66 -6.14
CA PRO A 184 -6.08 11.92 -4.75
C PRO A 184 -7.34 12.29 -3.94
N VAL A 185 -7.47 11.74 -2.74
CA VAL A 185 -8.60 12.00 -1.86
C VAL A 185 -8.54 13.45 -1.38
N GLU A 186 -9.64 14.18 -1.57
CA GLU A 186 -9.83 15.48 -0.94
C GLU A 186 -10.11 15.27 0.55
N LEU A 187 -9.22 15.80 1.39
CA LEU A 187 -9.31 15.67 2.83
C LEU A 187 -9.56 17.04 3.43
N ALA A 188 -10.38 17.07 4.49
CA ALA A 188 -10.60 18.30 5.22
C ALA A 188 -9.25 18.83 5.75
N PRO A 189 -9.04 20.17 5.74
CA PRO A 189 -7.84 20.78 6.28
C PRO A 189 -7.55 20.24 7.68
N ALA A 190 -6.28 20.12 8.03
CA ALA A 190 -5.85 19.64 9.33
C ALA A 190 -6.35 20.58 10.46
N GLY A 191 -7.55 20.33 10.96
CA GLY A 191 -8.03 20.82 12.25
C GLY A 191 -7.83 19.70 13.26
N ALA A 192 -7.09 19.95 14.34
CA ALA A 192 -6.58 18.94 15.28
C ALA A 192 -7.65 18.27 16.18
N THR A 193 -8.82 17.93 15.66
CA THR A 193 -9.91 17.30 16.41
C THR A 193 -10.04 15.81 16.08
N ALA A 194 -10.57 15.04 17.02
CA ALA A 194 -10.89 13.63 16.78
C ALA A 194 -11.96 13.47 15.68
N ALA A 195 -12.86 14.45 15.54
CA ALA A 195 -13.91 14.49 14.53
C ALA A 195 -13.32 14.57 13.10
N SER A 196 -12.40 15.51 12.85
CA SER A 196 -11.78 15.65 11.52
C SER A 196 -10.98 14.40 11.11
N THR A 197 -10.35 13.72 12.08
CA THR A 197 -9.62 12.47 11.83
C THR A 197 -10.57 11.34 11.45
N ALA A 198 -11.73 11.26 12.11
CA ALA A 198 -12.77 10.29 11.77
C ALA A 198 -13.35 10.56 10.37
N ASP A 199 -13.66 11.82 10.06
CA ASP A 199 -14.20 12.24 8.76
C ASP A 199 -13.21 11.95 7.62
N ASN A 200 -11.93 12.30 7.80
CA ASN A 200 -10.88 12.00 6.84
C ASN A 200 -10.65 10.48 6.68
N THR A 201 -10.80 9.71 7.76
CA THR A 201 -10.76 8.23 7.68
C THR A 201 -11.92 7.70 6.86
N ALA A 202 -13.13 8.22 7.07
CA ALA A 202 -14.31 7.84 6.30
C ALA A 202 -14.18 8.21 4.82
N ALA A 203 -13.66 9.41 4.51
CA ALA A 203 -13.39 9.84 3.15
C ALA A 203 -12.40 8.92 2.42
N VAL A 204 -11.29 8.55 3.08
CA VAL A 204 -10.32 7.58 2.55
C VAL A 204 -10.99 6.23 2.25
N MET A 205 -11.77 5.70 3.20
CA MET A 205 -12.43 4.40 3.02
C MET A 205 -13.51 4.43 1.95
N ALA A 206 -14.26 5.52 1.82
CA ALA A 206 -15.25 5.72 0.76
C ALA A 206 -14.57 5.75 -0.61
N ALA A 207 -13.45 6.48 -0.74
CA ALA A 207 -12.69 6.54 -1.99
C ALA A 207 -12.12 5.17 -2.39
N ILE A 208 -11.56 4.41 -1.42
CA ILE A 208 -11.13 3.03 -1.67
C ILE A 208 -12.29 2.16 -2.13
N THR A 209 -13.45 2.27 -1.48
CA THR A 209 -14.64 1.47 -1.81
C THR A 209 -15.12 1.73 -3.23
N ALA A 210 -15.14 3.00 -3.66
CA ALA A 210 -15.47 3.35 -5.04
C ALA A 210 -14.50 2.70 -6.05
N GLU A 211 -13.21 2.70 -5.76
CA GLU A 211 -12.21 2.05 -6.61
C GLU A 211 -12.31 0.51 -6.60
N VAL A 212 -12.74 -0.10 -5.49
CA VAL A 212 -13.00 -1.54 -5.43
C VAL A 212 -14.17 -1.91 -6.34
N GLU A 213 -15.27 -1.15 -6.30
CA GLU A 213 -16.42 -1.38 -7.19
C GLU A 213 -16.03 -1.20 -8.66
N ARG A 214 -15.18 -0.20 -8.97
CA ARG A 214 -14.61 -0.05 -10.32
C ARG A 214 -13.76 -1.25 -10.72
N ALA A 215 -12.91 -1.76 -9.83
CA ALA A 215 -12.10 -2.94 -10.10
C ALA A 215 -12.94 -4.21 -10.27
N ARG A 216 -14.06 -4.33 -9.54
CA ARG A 216 -15.01 -5.44 -9.60
C ARG A 216 -15.81 -5.44 -10.91
N GLY A 217 -16.25 -4.28 -11.38
CA GLY A 217 -17.03 -4.13 -12.63
C GLY A 217 -16.19 -4.15 -13.91
N ALA A 218 -14.87 -3.97 -13.83
CA ALA A 218 -14.00 -3.90 -15.01
C ALA A 218 -13.70 -5.29 -15.61
N ALA A 219 -13.68 -5.36 -16.94
CA ALA A 219 -13.23 -6.56 -17.65
C ALA A 219 -11.73 -6.83 -17.39
N PHE A 220 -11.38 -8.07 -17.06
CA PHE A 220 -9.98 -8.45 -16.83
C PHE A 220 -9.18 -8.50 -18.15
N ARG A 221 -8.15 -7.66 -18.27
CA ARG A 221 -7.20 -7.65 -19.39
C ARG A 221 -5.77 -7.71 -18.83
N ALA A 222 -5.05 -8.81 -19.07
CA ALA A 222 -3.74 -9.00 -18.45
C ALA A 222 -2.74 -7.89 -18.84
N SER A 223 -1.98 -7.39 -17.86
CA SER A 223 -0.99 -6.31 -17.99
C SER A 223 0.45 -6.80 -17.81
#